data_AF-A0A835N0S3-F1
#
_entry.id   AF-A0A835N0S3-F1
#
_cell.length_a   1.000
_cell.length_b   1.000
_cell.length_c   1.000
_cell.angle_alpha   90.00
_cell.angle_beta   90.00
_cell.angle_gamma   90.00
#
_symmetry.space_group_name_H-M   'P 1'
#
loop_
_entity.id
_entity.type
_entity.pdbx_description
1 polymer ?
#
loop_
_entity_poly.entity_id
_entity_poly.type
_entity_poly.pdbx_seq_one_letter_code
_entity_poly.pdbx_strand_id
1 'polypeptide(L)'
;MAIKLKHELIFNSYKTIDGRGANVHITGNGCITLQFVTHIIIHNIHVHHCKPSGNTNIASSPIQVVRRGESDGDGISIYGSQKIWIDHCSLSYCTDGLIDAIMGSTAITISNCHFAHHDEVMLLGHNDRYVLDSGMQVTIAFNHFGIGLVQRMPRCRRGYIHVVNNDFTAWEMYAIGGSASPTINSQGNRYTAPADDNAKEVTKRVDTNEGEWADWNWRTDEDMMVNGAYFVPSGAGLSAQYSKASSVEPRSARLITELTMNAGVFGDPRFVPFIFWIRVLFRIHLVVFYQNEIFKDNNGPMNFIGRSPCIMAHEELKRYITRRDILSNSEGECRASQLPNHRWIASTPTPSPYDGG
;
A
#
# COMPACT_ATOMS: atom_id res chain seq x y z
N MET A 1 14.48 12.93 0.31
CA MET A 1 14.43 13.71 -0.94
C MET A 1 12.97 13.94 -1.29
N ALA A 2 12.55 15.19 -1.44
CA ALA A 2 11.22 15.54 -1.92
C ALA A 2 11.33 16.12 -3.34
N ILE A 3 10.70 15.45 -4.31
CA ILE A 3 10.67 15.81 -5.72
C ILE A 3 9.28 16.37 -6.00
N LYS A 4 9.20 17.67 -6.26
CA LYS A 4 7.97 18.35 -6.68
C LYS A 4 7.98 18.56 -8.19
N LEU A 5 7.23 17.72 -8.89
CA LEU A 5 7.10 17.76 -10.34
C LEU A 5 6.31 19.00 -10.77
N LYS A 6 6.78 19.65 -11.83
CA LYS A 6 6.09 20.78 -12.45
C LYS A 6 4.97 20.33 -13.39
N HIS A 7 5.17 19.17 -14.02
CA HIS A 7 4.31 18.51 -14.99
C HIS A 7 4.58 16.99 -14.94
N GLU A 8 3.83 16.21 -15.72
CA GLU A 8 3.99 14.76 -15.85
C GLU A 8 5.46 14.33 -16.05
N LEU A 9 5.87 13.30 -15.30
CA LEU A 9 7.13 12.59 -15.50
C LEU A 9 6.88 11.40 -16.43
N ILE A 10 7.25 11.56 -17.69
CA ILE A 10 7.05 10.55 -18.75
C ILE A 10 8.21 9.56 -18.77
N PHE A 11 7.89 8.28 -18.88
CA PHE A 11 8.88 7.19 -18.91
C PHE A 11 9.16 6.72 -20.34
N ASN A 12 10.35 6.16 -20.53
CA ASN A 12 10.63 5.26 -21.65
C ASN A 12 10.77 3.83 -21.10
N SER A 13 10.61 2.83 -21.97
CA SER A 13 10.73 1.41 -21.61
C SER A 13 12.07 1.06 -20.94
N TYR A 14 12.10 -0.06 -20.22
CA TYR A 14 13.28 -0.62 -19.55
C TYR A 14 13.88 0.35 -18.52
N LYS A 15 13.09 0.68 -17.51
CA LYS A 15 13.49 1.59 -16.43
C LYS A 15 13.08 1.04 -15.07
N THR A 16 13.84 1.43 -14.07
CA THR A 16 13.54 1.18 -12.67
C THR A 16 13.69 2.48 -11.90
N ILE A 17 12.64 2.87 -11.18
CA ILE A 17 12.78 3.81 -10.06
C ILE A 17 13.01 2.96 -8.83
N ASP A 18 14.10 3.22 -8.12
CA ASP A 18 14.45 2.53 -6.89
C ASP A 18 14.74 3.56 -5.81
N GLY A 19 13.84 3.67 -4.83
CA GLY A 19 14.03 4.55 -3.68
C GLY A 19 14.71 3.87 -2.49
N ARG A 20 15.22 2.64 -2.59
CA ARG A 20 15.86 1.97 -1.45
C ARG A 20 17.03 2.77 -0.89
N GLY A 21 17.14 2.77 0.43
CA GLY A 21 18.18 3.50 1.15
C GLY A 21 17.96 5.02 1.20
N ALA A 22 16.84 5.52 0.64
CA ALA A 22 16.47 6.93 0.70
C ALA A 22 14.97 7.07 1.01
N ASN A 23 14.60 8.13 1.71
CA ASN A 23 13.20 8.51 1.79
C ASN A 23 12.86 9.41 0.59
N VAL A 24 12.18 8.89 -0.43
CA VAL A 24 11.89 9.59 -1.70
C VAL A 24 10.40 9.88 -1.84
N HIS A 25 10.04 11.16 -1.91
CA HIS A 25 8.67 11.62 -2.13
C HIS A 25 8.51 12.24 -3.51
N ILE A 26 7.53 11.79 -4.28
CA ILE A 26 7.11 12.36 -5.56
C ILE A 26 5.73 13.02 -5.36
N THR A 27 5.67 14.32 -5.68
CA THR A 27 4.50 15.18 -5.49
C THR A 27 4.38 16.17 -6.66
N GLY A 28 3.33 16.98 -6.70
CA GLY A 28 3.22 18.10 -7.64
C GLY A 28 2.23 17.80 -8.76
N ASN A 29 2.50 18.27 -9.97
CA ASN A 29 1.53 18.18 -11.07
C ASN A 29 1.85 17.01 -12.01
N GLY A 30 0.81 16.27 -12.43
CA GLY A 30 0.87 15.16 -13.39
C GLY A 30 1.49 13.86 -12.85
N CYS A 31 2.46 13.95 -11.94
CA CYS A 31 3.13 12.79 -11.33
C CYS A 31 3.64 11.78 -12.37
N ILE A 32 3.46 10.47 -12.19
CA ILE A 32 4.12 9.44 -13.00
C ILE A 32 3.21 9.01 -14.15
N THR A 33 3.69 9.12 -15.39
CA THR A 33 2.95 8.68 -16.59
C THR A 33 3.73 7.61 -17.37
N LEU A 34 3.20 6.40 -17.40
CA LEU A 34 3.69 5.24 -18.14
C LEU A 34 2.85 5.01 -19.39
N GLN A 35 3.17 5.73 -20.47
CA GLN A 35 2.39 5.67 -21.71
C GLN A 35 3.13 4.94 -22.83
N PHE A 36 2.52 3.87 -23.37
CA PHE A 36 3.05 3.04 -24.45
C PHE A 36 4.46 2.49 -24.17
N VAL A 37 4.72 2.10 -22.93
CA VAL A 37 6.03 1.59 -22.48
C VAL A 37 5.94 0.16 -21.95
N THR A 38 7.11 -0.46 -21.81
CA THR A 38 7.21 -1.81 -21.26
C THR A 38 8.43 -2.00 -20.37
N HIS A 39 8.37 -2.97 -19.46
CA HIS A 39 9.44 -3.32 -18.52
C HIS A 39 9.81 -2.13 -17.62
N ILE A 40 8.84 -1.72 -16.80
CA ILE A 40 9.02 -0.66 -15.80
C ILE A 40 8.89 -1.25 -14.40
N ILE A 41 9.80 -0.88 -13.52
CA ILE A 41 9.70 -1.16 -12.08
C ILE A 41 9.64 0.18 -11.35
N ILE A 42 8.66 0.35 -10.47
CA ILE A 42 8.58 1.49 -9.54
C ILE A 42 8.62 0.89 -8.14
N HIS A 43 9.71 1.16 -7.43
CA HIS A 43 9.98 0.49 -6.17
C HIS A 43 10.42 1.46 -5.07
N ASN A 44 9.85 1.28 -3.88
CA ASN A 44 10.29 1.94 -2.64
C ASN A 44 10.21 3.47 -2.67
N ILE A 45 9.12 4.05 -3.16
CA ILE A 45 8.89 5.50 -3.19
C ILE A 45 7.52 5.89 -2.63
N HIS A 46 7.41 7.13 -2.16
CA HIS A 46 6.13 7.75 -1.84
C HIS A 46 5.61 8.54 -3.04
N VAL A 47 4.33 8.38 -3.38
CA VAL A 47 3.65 9.18 -4.41
C VAL A 47 2.40 9.77 -3.80
N HIS A 48 2.34 11.09 -3.65
CA HIS A 48 1.23 11.74 -2.94
C HIS A 48 1.07 13.22 -3.31
N HIS A 49 -0.12 13.79 -3.06
CA HIS A 49 -0.43 15.17 -3.43
C HIS A 49 -0.18 15.48 -4.91
N CYS A 50 -0.52 14.51 -5.76
CA CYS A 50 -0.54 14.68 -7.20
C CYS A 50 -1.73 15.55 -7.62
N LYS A 51 -1.49 16.46 -8.55
CA LYS A 51 -2.43 17.47 -9.03
C LYS A 51 -2.52 17.47 -10.54
N PRO A 52 -3.62 17.98 -11.12
CA PRO A 52 -3.70 18.22 -12.55
C PRO A 52 -2.52 19.06 -13.06
N SER A 53 -1.96 18.67 -14.20
CA SER A 53 -1.00 19.45 -14.96
C SER A 53 -1.70 20.02 -16.19
N GLY A 54 -1.62 21.33 -16.41
CA GLY A 54 -2.21 21.97 -17.59
C GLY A 54 -1.41 21.73 -18.88
N ASN A 55 -1.99 22.20 -19.99
CA ASN A 55 -1.44 22.09 -21.34
C ASN A 55 0.00 22.65 -21.45
N THR A 56 0.98 21.79 -21.74
CA THR A 56 2.39 22.20 -21.81
C THR A 56 3.21 21.35 -22.79
N ASN A 57 4.45 21.74 -23.03
CA ASN A 57 5.41 20.92 -23.76
C ASN A 57 6.26 20.15 -22.73
N ILE A 58 6.28 18.82 -22.84
CA ILE A 58 7.03 17.94 -21.93
C ILE A 58 8.03 17.12 -22.75
N ALA A 59 9.25 16.96 -22.24
CA ALA A 59 10.20 16.02 -22.80
C ALA A 59 9.69 14.58 -22.61
N SER A 60 9.34 13.90 -23.71
CA SER A 60 8.92 12.49 -23.68
C SER A 60 10.12 11.54 -23.81
N SER A 61 11.27 12.06 -24.25
CA SER A 61 12.57 11.38 -24.26
C SER A 61 13.69 12.44 -24.20
N PRO A 62 14.97 12.03 -24.04
CA PRO A 62 16.09 12.98 -24.04
C PRO A 62 16.22 13.85 -25.30
N ILE A 63 15.58 13.46 -26.41
CA ILE A 63 15.67 14.14 -27.71
C ILE A 63 14.32 14.60 -28.26
N GLN A 64 13.21 14.28 -27.58
CA GLN A 64 11.86 14.55 -28.07
C GLN A 64 11.04 15.30 -27.03
N VAL A 65 10.36 16.34 -27.51
CA VAL A 65 9.37 17.11 -26.75
C VAL A 65 8.02 16.94 -27.41
N VAL A 66 6.99 16.67 -26.61
CA VAL A 66 5.61 16.46 -27.07
C VAL A 66 4.69 17.44 -26.36
N ARG A 67 3.72 17.98 -27.10
CA ARG A 67 2.64 18.78 -26.51
C ARG A 67 1.69 17.85 -25.76
N ARG A 68 1.49 18.10 -24.48
CA ARG A 68 0.60 17.35 -23.58
C ARG A 68 -0.64 18.16 -23.27
N GLY A 69 -1.75 17.44 -23.16
CA GLY A 69 -3.03 17.97 -22.70
C GLY A 69 -3.03 18.20 -21.19
N GLU A 70 -4.22 18.47 -20.65
CA GLU A 70 -4.45 18.43 -19.21
C GLU A 70 -4.39 16.98 -18.69
N SER A 71 -3.76 16.78 -17.53
CA SER A 71 -3.74 15.49 -16.83
C SER A 71 -4.69 15.53 -15.63
N ASP A 72 -5.25 14.40 -15.24
CA ASP A 72 -6.26 14.33 -14.16
C ASP A 72 -5.66 14.51 -12.75
N GLY A 73 -4.36 14.19 -12.59
CA GLY A 73 -3.66 14.29 -11.31
C GLY A 73 -3.56 12.98 -10.55
N ASP A 74 -3.51 11.86 -11.28
CA ASP A 74 -3.24 10.53 -10.74
C ASP A 74 -1.86 10.44 -10.08
N GLY A 75 -1.70 9.49 -9.16
CA GLY A 75 -0.38 9.11 -8.65
C GLY A 75 0.49 8.47 -9.74
N ILE A 76 0.01 7.35 -10.29
CA ILE A 76 0.67 6.58 -11.34
C ILE A 76 -0.34 6.23 -12.43
N SER A 77 -0.20 6.83 -13.60
CA SER A 77 -1.04 6.55 -14.77
C SER A 77 -0.33 5.58 -15.73
N ILE A 78 -1.00 4.48 -16.08
CA ILE A 78 -0.52 3.39 -16.92
C ILE A 78 -1.41 3.28 -18.15
N TYR A 79 -0.90 3.71 -19.31
CA TYR A 79 -1.68 3.87 -20.52
C TYR A 79 -1.09 3.02 -21.66
N GLY A 80 -1.82 2.00 -22.09
CA GLY A 80 -1.38 1.09 -23.17
C GLY A 80 0.00 0.49 -22.94
N SER A 81 0.34 0.19 -21.68
CA SER A 81 1.67 -0.27 -21.25
C SER A 81 1.63 -1.70 -20.73
N GLN A 82 2.76 -2.40 -20.78
CA GLN A 82 2.82 -3.82 -20.37
C GLN A 82 4.09 -4.20 -19.62
N LYS A 83 4.00 -5.21 -18.75
CA LYS A 83 5.12 -5.67 -17.90
C LYS A 83 5.57 -4.58 -16.95
N ILE A 84 4.67 -4.20 -16.05
CA ILE A 84 4.86 -3.14 -15.06
C ILE A 84 4.83 -3.77 -13.67
N TRP A 85 5.78 -3.39 -12.82
CA TRP A 85 5.81 -3.82 -11.42
C TRP A 85 5.88 -2.60 -10.51
N ILE A 86 4.85 -2.41 -9.69
CA ILE A 86 4.79 -1.36 -8.66
C ILE A 86 4.91 -2.09 -7.32
N ASP A 87 5.97 -1.80 -6.58
CA ASP A 87 6.32 -2.58 -5.39
C ASP A 87 6.79 -1.70 -4.23
N HIS A 88 6.39 -2.02 -3.00
CA HIS A 88 6.82 -1.27 -1.81
C HIS A 88 6.63 0.25 -1.93
N CYS A 89 5.56 0.69 -2.59
CA CYS A 89 5.25 2.11 -2.72
C CYS A 89 4.20 2.53 -1.69
N SER A 90 4.22 3.80 -1.29
CA SER A 90 3.20 4.39 -0.42
C SER A 90 2.46 5.49 -1.18
N LEU A 91 1.14 5.32 -1.36
CA LEU A 91 0.32 6.21 -2.18
C LEU A 91 -0.86 6.80 -1.39
N SER A 92 -1.09 8.11 -1.52
CA SER A 92 -2.16 8.83 -0.79
C SER A 92 -2.43 10.23 -1.35
N TYR A 93 -3.58 10.82 -1.03
CA TYR A 93 -3.87 12.24 -1.25
C TYR A 93 -3.64 12.75 -2.69
N CYS A 94 -3.89 11.96 -3.72
CA CYS A 94 -3.88 12.47 -5.10
C CYS A 94 -5.19 13.23 -5.40
N THR A 95 -5.27 13.91 -6.54
CA THR A 95 -6.49 14.63 -6.92
C THR A 95 -7.53 13.70 -7.52
N ASP A 96 -7.10 12.78 -8.38
CA ASP A 96 -7.98 11.80 -9.04
C ASP A 96 -7.65 10.36 -8.57
N GLY A 97 -7.07 9.47 -9.40
CA GLY A 97 -6.68 8.12 -9.00
C GLY A 97 -5.36 8.03 -8.21
N LEU A 98 -5.13 6.96 -7.43
CA LEU A 98 -3.75 6.62 -7.00
C LEU A 98 -3.02 5.84 -8.09
N ILE A 99 -3.66 4.82 -8.66
CA ILE A 99 -3.12 4.02 -9.77
C ILE A 99 -4.22 3.75 -10.80
N ASP A 100 -4.00 4.23 -12.01
CA ASP A 100 -4.93 4.03 -13.13
C ASP A 100 -4.25 3.24 -14.23
N ALA A 101 -4.81 2.09 -14.60
CA ALA A 101 -4.32 1.24 -15.68
C ALA A 101 -5.39 1.05 -16.73
N ILE A 102 -5.17 1.60 -17.93
CA ILE A 102 -6.21 1.72 -18.96
C ILE A 102 -5.65 1.43 -20.34
N MET A 103 -6.54 1.40 -21.35
CA MET A 103 -6.18 1.39 -22.77
C MET A 103 -5.37 0.16 -23.19
N GLY A 104 -5.80 -1.03 -22.75
CA GLY A 104 -5.17 -2.30 -23.11
C GLY A 104 -3.90 -2.59 -22.32
N SER A 105 -3.65 -1.88 -21.22
CA SER A 105 -2.52 -2.18 -20.34
C SER A 105 -2.65 -3.57 -19.72
N THR A 106 -1.54 -4.31 -19.61
CA THR A 106 -1.58 -5.73 -19.19
C THR A 106 -0.25 -6.20 -18.60
N ALA A 107 -0.23 -7.39 -17.98
CA ALA A 107 0.93 -7.92 -17.27
C ALA A 107 1.45 -6.93 -16.21
N ILE A 108 0.56 -6.54 -15.29
CA ILE A 108 0.86 -5.59 -14.21
C ILE A 108 0.85 -6.35 -12.88
N THR A 109 1.85 -6.10 -12.03
CA THR A 109 1.85 -6.53 -10.63
C THR A 109 1.96 -5.33 -9.72
N ILE A 110 1.05 -5.23 -8.75
CA ILE A 110 1.06 -4.20 -7.70
C ILE A 110 1.21 -4.96 -6.38
N SER A 111 2.38 -4.85 -5.74
CA SER A 111 2.70 -5.64 -4.57
C SER A 111 3.29 -4.87 -3.41
N ASN A 112 3.08 -5.35 -2.19
CA ASN A 112 3.67 -4.79 -0.97
C ASN A 112 3.49 -3.27 -0.83
N CYS A 113 2.48 -2.67 -1.45
CA CYS A 113 2.24 -1.23 -1.38
C CYS A 113 1.31 -0.89 -0.22
N HIS A 114 1.41 0.34 0.27
CA HIS A 114 0.51 0.90 1.27
C HIS A 114 -0.32 2.03 0.67
N PHE A 115 -1.64 1.90 0.74
CA PHE A 115 -2.59 2.88 0.25
C PHE A 115 -3.35 3.47 1.44
N ALA A 116 -3.52 4.78 1.50
CA ALA A 116 -4.28 5.43 2.57
C ALA A 116 -4.83 6.79 2.13
N HIS A 117 -5.84 7.28 2.83
CA HIS A 117 -6.37 8.64 2.72
C HIS A 117 -6.68 9.09 1.28
N HIS A 118 -7.58 8.37 0.63
CA HIS A 118 -7.91 8.61 -0.77
C HIS A 118 -9.27 8.02 -1.16
N ASP A 119 -10.01 8.70 -2.03
CA ASP A 119 -11.33 8.21 -2.46
C ASP A 119 -11.19 7.13 -3.55
N GLU A 120 -10.66 7.51 -4.70
CA GLU A 120 -10.58 6.68 -5.90
C GLU A 120 -9.22 5.97 -5.99
N VAL A 121 -9.07 4.81 -5.35
CA VAL A 121 -7.75 4.19 -5.16
C VAL A 121 -7.15 3.66 -6.47
N MET A 122 -7.82 2.72 -7.13
CA MET A 122 -7.25 2.02 -8.27
C MET A 122 -8.30 1.71 -9.35
N LEU A 123 -8.12 2.27 -10.54
CA LEU A 123 -8.97 2.02 -11.70
C LEU A 123 -8.28 1.09 -12.71
N LEU A 124 -8.89 -0.04 -13.01
CA LEU A 124 -8.40 -1.02 -13.99
C LEU A 124 -9.39 -1.10 -15.15
N GLY A 125 -9.08 -0.38 -16.23
CA GLY A 125 -9.96 -0.16 -17.39
C GLY A 125 -10.91 1.04 -17.18
N HIS A 126 -10.97 1.96 -18.14
CA HIS A 126 -11.68 3.25 -17.99
C HIS A 126 -13.08 3.26 -18.61
N ASN A 127 -13.34 2.42 -19.61
CA ASN A 127 -14.55 2.49 -20.43
C ASN A 127 -15.12 1.10 -20.66
N ASP A 128 -16.39 0.92 -20.29
CA ASP A 128 -17.14 -0.32 -20.41
C ASP A 128 -17.15 -0.88 -21.83
N ARG A 129 -17.00 -0.04 -22.86
CA ARG A 129 -16.99 -0.42 -24.29
C ARG A 129 -15.60 -0.69 -24.86
N TYR A 130 -14.53 -0.47 -24.10
CA TYR A 130 -13.16 -0.62 -24.60
C TYR A 130 -12.72 -2.08 -24.57
N VAL A 131 -13.01 -2.81 -25.65
CA VAL A 131 -12.86 -4.28 -25.71
C VAL A 131 -11.43 -4.78 -25.55
N LEU A 132 -10.42 -3.97 -25.84
CA LEU A 132 -9.00 -4.37 -25.69
C LEU A 132 -8.60 -4.58 -24.22
N ASP A 133 -9.32 -3.98 -23.26
CA ASP A 133 -9.12 -4.25 -21.82
C ASP A 133 -9.48 -5.70 -21.45
N SER A 134 -10.13 -6.47 -22.33
CA SER A 134 -10.36 -7.92 -22.12
C SER A 134 -9.04 -8.72 -22.08
N GLY A 135 -7.96 -8.17 -22.63
CA GLY A 135 -6.60 -8.74 -22.53
C GLY A 135 -5.82 -8.30 -21.29
N MET A 136 -6.39 -7.43 -20.45
CA MET A 136 -5.75 -6.96 -19.21
C MET A 136 -5.58 -8.10 -18.22
N GLN A 137 -4.38 -8.22 -17.65
CA GLN A 137 -4.06 -9.12 -16.56
C GLN A 137 -3.32 -8.36 -15.47
N VAL A 138 -3.88 -8.33 -14.26
CA VAL A 138 -3.32 -7.62 -13.11
C VAL A 138 -3.28 -8.53 -11.89
N THR A 139 -2.14 -8.55 -11.19
CA THR A 139 -2.00 -9.18 -9.87
C THR A 139 -1.84 -8.10 -8.81
N ILE A 140 -2.68 -8.13 -7.78
CA ILE A 140 -2.66 -7.24 -6.62
C ILE A 140 -2.36 -8.11 -5.42
N ALA A 141 -1.14 -8.01 -4.87
CA ALA A 141 -0.66 -8.95 -3.86
C ALA A 141 0.03 -8.30 -2.66
N PHE A 142 -0.23 -8.77 -1.45
CA PHE A 142 0.49 -8.34 -0.23
C PHE A 142 0.40 -6.84 0.08
N ASN A 143 -0.58 -6.14 -0.49
CA ASN A 143 -0.78 -4.73 -0.23
C ASN A 143 -1.54 -4.52 1.08
N HIS A 144 -1.31 -3.38 1.70
CA HIS A 144 -2.13 -2.88 2.80
C HIS A 144 -2.98 -1.71 2.31
N PHE A 145 -4.29 -1.95 2.21
CA PHE A 145 -5.31 -0.92 1.97
C PHE A 145 -5.76 -0.40 3.34
N GLY A 146 -5.11 0.67 3.76
CA GLY A 146 -5.20 1.23 5.10
C GLY A 146 -6.37 2.19 5.29
N ILE A 147 -6.21 3.07 6.28
CA ILE A 147 -7.27 3.98 6.73
C ILE A 147 -7.63 5.07 5.72
N GLY A 148 -8.88 5.52 5.78
CA GLY A 148 -9.36 6.66 4.99
C GLY A 148 -9.44 6.37 3.50
N LEU A 149 -9.64 5.11 3.12
CA LEU A 149 -9.92 4.72 1.74
C LEU A 149 -11.43 4.61 1.54
N VAL A 150 -11.96 5.18 0.46
CA VAL A 150 -13.41 5.15 0.20
C VAL A 150 -13.77 3.94 -0.67
N GLN A 151 -13.11 3.79 -1.81
CA GLN A 151 -13.50 2.80 -2.83
C GLN A 151 -12.37 2.41 -3.80
N ARG A 152 -12.70 1.51 -4.75
CA ARG A 152 -11.86 1.11 -5.89
C ARG A 152 -10.55 0.43 -5.50
N MET A 153 -10.62 -0.63 -4.70
CA MET A 153 -9.47 -1.42 -4.27
C MET A 153 -9.51 -2.88 -4.78
N PRO A 154 -9.56 -3.16 -6.10
CA PRO A 154 -9.65 -2.23 -7.24
C PRO A 154 -11.10 -1.99 -7.72
N ARG A 155 -11.29 -1.05 -8.67
CA ARG A 155 -12.45 -1.03 -9.58
C ARG A 155 -12.04 -1.52 -10.97
N CYS A 156 -12.64 -2.61 -11.42
CA CYS A 156 -12.23 -3.32 -12.63
C CYS A 156 -13.25 -3.23 -13.76
N ARG A 157 -12.75 -3.25 -15.00
CA ARG A 157 -13.54 -3.45 -16.21
C ARG A 157 -12.87 -4.46 -17.11
N ARG A 158 -13.62 -5.51 -17.51
CA ARG A 158 -13.10 -6.60 -18.34
C ARG A 158 -11.86 -7.24 -17.69
N GLY A 159 -11.06 -7.95 -18.50
CA GLY A 159 -9.78 -8.49 -18.06
C GLY A 159 -9.87 -9.54 -16.94
N TYR A 160 -8.69 -9.93 -16.46
CA TYR A 160 -8.50 -10.85 -15.35
C TYR A 160 -7.69 -10.18 -14.23
N ILE A 161 -8.25 -10.17 -13.03
CA ILE A 161 -7.65 -9.54 -11.86
C ILE A 161 -7.54 -10.56 -10.74
N HIS A 162 -6.32 -10.82 -10.30
CA HIS A 162 -6.03 -11.64 -9.13
C HIS A 162 -5.73 -10.75 -7.93
N VAL A 163 -6.62 -10.78 -6.93
CA VAL A 163 -6.48 -10.07 -5.67
C VAL A 163 -6.12 -11.10 -4.61
N VAL A 164 -4.85 -11.14 -4.19
CA VAL A 164 -4.33 -12.23 -3.37
C VAL A 164 -3.56 -11.74 -2.14
N ASN A 165 -3.90 -12.27 -0.97
CA ASN A 165 -3.20 -11.98 0.28
C ASN A 165 -3.00 -10.49 0.62
N ASN A 166 -3.99 -9.65 0.36
CA ASN A 166 -4.01 -8.24 0.76
C ASN A 166 -4.77 -8.05 2.08
N ASP A 167 -4.49 -6.94 2.75
CA ASP A 167 -5.15 -6.53 3.99
C ASP A 167 -5.98 -5.27 3.75
N PHE A 168 -7.30 -5.38 3.90
CA PHE A 168 -8.26 -4.29 3.69
C PHE A 168 -8.86 -3.83 5.01
N THR A 169 -8.77 -2.54 5.29
CA THR A 169 -9.25 -1.95 6.54
C THR A 169 -10.23 -0.82 6.28
N ALA A 170 -11.46 -0.98 6.76
CA ALA A 170 -12.44 0.09 6.94
C ALA A 170 -12.65 0.98 5.70
N TRP A 171 -12.98 0.36 4.56
CA TRP A 171 -13.46 1.10 3.38
C TRP A 171 -14.75 1.85 3.71
N GLU A 172 -15.03 2.97 3.04
CA GLU A 172 -16.25 3.75 3.29
C GLU A 172 -17.41 3.36 2.38
N MET A 173 -17.15 2.88 1.16
CA MET A 173 -18.20 2.53 0.19
C MET A 173 -18.16 1.06 -0.25
N TYR A 174 -17.03 0.58 -0.78
CA TYR A 174 -16.77 -0.82 -1.11
C TYR A 174 -15.27 -1.06 -1.24
N ALA A 175 -14.82 -2.30 -1.10
CA ALA A 175 -13.42 -2.64 -1.38
C ALA A 175 -13.23 -2.95 -2.88
N ILE A 176 -13.85 -4.02 -3.37
CA ILE A 176 -13.69 -4.50 -4.75
C ILE A 176 -14.92 -4.15 -5.57
N GLY A 177 -14.75 -3.55 -6.74
CA GLY A 177 -15.87 -3.24 -7.61
C GLY A 177 -15.57 -3.40 -9.09
N GLY A 178 -16.60 -3.23 -9.90
CA GLY A 178 -16.43 -3.26 -11.35
C GLY A 178 -17.70 -3.15 -12.17
N SER A 179 -17.50 -2.96 -13.46
CA SER A 179 -18.52 -2.91 -14.50
C SER A 179 -18.00 -3.59 -15.77
N ALA A 180 -18.86 -3.95 -16.73
CA ALA A 180 -18.46 -4.59 -17.99
C ALA A 180 -17.69 -5.93 -17.83
N SER A 181 -18.19 -6.81 -16.95
CA SER A 181 -17.78 -8.22 -16.83
C SER A 181 -16.27 -8.47 -16.62
N PRO A 182 -15.64 -7.89 -15.58
CA PRO A 182 -14.30 -8.28 -15.19
C PRO A 182 -14.32 -9.68 -14.55
N THR A 183 -13.26 -10.45 -14.73
CA THR A 183 -13.02 -11.68 -13.97
C THR A 183 -12.18 -11.34 -12.75
N ILE A 184 -12.73 -11.53 -11.55
CA ILE A 184 -12.08 -11.21 -10.28
C ILE A 184 -11.88 -12.49 -9.48
N ASN A 185 -10.61 -12.80 -9.20
CA ASN A 185 -10.22 -13.88 -8.33
C ASN A 185 -9.72 -13.30 -7.00
N SER A 186 -10.51 -13.39 -5.94
CA SER A 186 -10.11 -12.98 -4.58
C SER A 186 -9.68 -14.21 -3.80
N GLN A 187 -8.42 -14.26 -3.33
CA GLN A 187 -7.89 -15.40 -2.59
C GLN A 187 -7.05 -15.01 -1.36
N GLY A 188 -7.37 -15.59 -0.21
CA GLY A 188 -6.59 -15.47 1.01
C GLY A 188 -6.39 -14.04 1.55
N ASN A 189 -7.25 -13.09 1.18
CA ASN A 189 -7.24 -11.72 1.68
C ASN A 189 -7.89 -11.62 3.07
N ARG A 190 -7.67 -10.50 3.77
CA ARG A 190 -8.46 -10.13 4.94
C ARG A 190 -9.27 -8.87 4.68
N TYR A 191 -10.57 -8.95 4.89
CA TYR A 191 -11.51 -7.83 4.77
C TYR A 191 -12.06 -7.46 6.14
N THR A 192 -11.57 -6.35 6.70
CA THR A 192 -12.10 -5.81 7.95
C THR A 192 -13.07 -4.66 7.64
N ALA A 193 -14.36 -4.98 7.64
CA ALA A 193 -15.40 -3.99 7.36
C ALA A 193 -15.41 -2.84 8.39
N PRO A 194 -15.80 -1.63 8.00
CA PRO A 194 -16.00 -0.50 8.91
C PRO A 194 -17.13 -0.79 9.92
N ALA A 195 -17.31 0.11 10.90
CA ALA A 195 -18.42 0.02 11.85
C ALA A 195 -19.80 0.25 11.20
N ASP A 196 -19.87 1.01 10.10
CA ASP A 196 -21.11 1.28 9.37
C ASP A 196 -21.71 -0.01 8.79
N ASP A 197 -22.98 -0.28 9.12
CA ASP A 197 -23.73 -1.45 8.67
C ASP A 197 -24.09 -1.38 7.18
N ASN A 198 -24.04 -0.20 6.56
CA ASN A 198 -24.27 -0.04 5.13
C ASN A 198 -23.03 -0.36 4.28
N ALA A 199 -21.86 -0.52 4.91
CA ALA A 199 -20.58 -0.73 4.23
C ALA A 199 -19.96 -2.11 4.55
N LYS A 200 -20.80 -3.13 4.74
CA LYS A 200 -20.36 -4.51 5.03
C LYS A 200 -20.05 -5.34 3.79
N GLU A 201 -20.68 -5.04 2.67
CA GLU A 201 -20.39 -5.74 1.42
C GLU A 201 -19.01 -5.32 0.89
N VAL A 202 -18.14 -6.31 0.68
CA VAL A 202 -16.81 -6.12 0.07
C VAL A 202 -16.96 -5.73 -1.39
N THR A 203 -17.96 -6.28 -2.06
CA THR A 203 -18.17 -6.21 -3.51
C THR A 203 -19.14 -5.11 -3.94
N LYS A 204 -18.89 -4.47 -5.08
CA LYS A 204 -19.86 -3.57 -5.74
C LYS A 204 -19.88 -3.73 -7.25
N ARG A 205 -21.00 -4.23 -7.79
CA ARG A 205 -21.27 -4.16 -9.23
C ARG A 205 -21.84 -2.79 -9.54
N VAL A 206 -21.10 -2.00 -10.31
CA VAL A 206 -21.40 -0.59 -10.54
C VAL A 206 -22.37 -0.44 -11.70
N ASP A 207 -23.45 0.31 -11.50
CA ASP A 207 -24.47 0.65 -12.51
C ASP A 207 -25.02 -0.55 -13.31
N THR A 208 -25.09 -1.73 -12.68
CA THR A 208 -25.47 -2.99 -13.35
C THR A 208 -26.50 -3.75 -12.52
N ASN A 209 -27.57 -4.21 -13.18
CA ASN A 209 -28.63 -5.00 -12.54
C ASN A 209 -28.21 -6.46 -12.35
N GLU A 210 -28.78 -7.15 -11.36
CA GLU A 210 -28.44 -8.54 -11.02
C GLU A 210 -28.54 -9.52 -12.19
N GLY A 211 -29.58 -9.39 -13.02
CA GLY A 211 -29.72 -10.23 -14.22
C GLY A 211 -28.59 -10.07 -15.25
N GLU A 212 -27.83 -8.98 -15.21
CA GLU A 212 -26.71 -8.72 -16.12
C GLU A 212 -25.36 -9.18 -15.56
N TRP A 213 -25.16 -9.08 -14.23
CA TRP A 213 -23.89 -9.43 -13.61
C TRP A 213 -23.82 -10.83 -13.02
N ALA A 214 -24.96 -11.54 -12.90
CA ALA A 214 -24.99 -12.89 -12.32
C ALA A 214 -24.00 -13.88 -12.98
N ASP A 215 -23.76 -13.72 -14.28
CA ASP A 215 -22.83 -14.54 -15.06
C ASP A 215 -21.37 -14.08 -14.99
N TRP A 216 -21.09 -12.94 -14.35
CA TRP A 216 -19.72 -12.43 -14.21
C TRP A 216 -18.94 -13.27 -13.21
N ASN A 217 -17.70 -13.60 -13.53
CA ASN A 217 -16.88 -14.49 -12.72
C ASN A 217 -16.20 -13.73 -11.59
N TRP A 218 -16.86 -13.63 -10.43
CA TRP A 218 -16.31 -13.02 -9.22
C TRP A 218 -16.25 -14.10 -8.14
N ARG A 219 -15.03 -14.49 -7.77
CA ARG A 219 -14.76 -15.57 -6.83
C ARG A 219 -14.09 -15.00 -5.57
N THR A 220 -14.45 -15.58 -4.44
CA THR A 220 -13.73 -15.49 -3.16
C THR A 220 -13.32 -16.89 -2.73
N ASP A 221 -12.11 -17.04 -2.19
CA ASP A 221 -11.53 -18.33 -1.79
C ASP A 221 -10.57 -18.15 -0.61
N GLU A 222 -10.82 -18.83 0.50
CA GLU A 222 -10.05 -18.69 1.76
C GLU A 222 -9.89 -17.25 2.29
N ASP A 223 -10.72 -16.30 1.85
CA ASP A 223 -10.72 -14.94 2.36
C ASP A 223 -11.25 -14.88 3.81
N MET A 224 -10.64 -14.04 4.64
CA MET A 224 -11.06 -13.80 6.01
C MET A 224 -11.96 -12.56 6.07
N MET A 225 -13.22 -12.78 6.41
CA MET A 225 -14.20 -11.71 6.62
C MET A 225 -14.29 -11.34 8.09
N VAL A 226 -14.06 -10.06 8.42
CA VAL A 226 -14.03 -9.54 9.80
C VAL A 226 -15.04 -8.41 9.95
N ASN A 227 -15.63 -8.30 11.13
CA ASN A 227 -16.59 -7.24 11.49
C ASN A 227 -17.87 -7.20 10.63
N GLY A 228 -18.36 -8.38 10.25
CA GLY A 228 -19.57 -8.52 9.43
C GLY A 228 -19.34 -8.32 7.94
N ALA A 229 -18.08 -8.19 7.49
CA ALA A 229 -17.76 -8.18 6.07
C ALA A 229 -18.35 -9.42 5.36
N TYR A 230 -18.79 -9.27 4.12
CA TYR A 230 -19.14 -10.40 3.28
C TYR A 230 -18.86 -10.10 1.81
N PHE A 231 -18.61 -11.15 1.05
CA PHE A 231 -18.38 -11.10 -0.39
C PHE A 231 -19.53 -11.82 -1.09
N VAL A 232 -20.14 -11.20 -2.09
CA VAL A 232 -21.18 -11.83 -2.91
C VAL A 232 -20.50 -12.40 -4.16
N PRO A 233 -20.32 -13.73 -4.32
CA PRO A 233 -19.73 -14.31 -5.52
C PRO A 233 -20.74 -14.40 -6.68
N SER A 234 -20.23 -14.58 -7.89
CA SER A 234 -21.04 -14.77 -9.10
C SER A 234 -20.30 -15.59 -10.17
N GLY A 235 -21.03 -16.08 -11.16
CA GLY A 235 -20.48 -16.91 -12.25
C GLY A 235 -20.19 -18.35 -11.85
N ALA A 236 -19.47 -19.08 -12.71
CA ALA A 236 -19.36 -20.54 -12.64
C ALA A 236 -18.40 -21.08 -11.55
N GLY A 237 -17.74 -20.21 -10.77
CA GLY A 237 -16.85 -20.56 -9.64
C GLY A 237 -15.51 -21.24 -10.00
N LEU A 238 -15.49 -22.16 -10.97
CA LEU A 238 -14.33 -22.93 -11.42
C LEU A 238 -14.19 -22.81 -12.95
N SER A 239 -13.80 -21.63 -13.44
CA SER A 239 -13.51 -21.44 -14.86
C SER A 239 -12.04 -21.74 -15.18
N ALA A 240 -11.78 -22.30 -16.36
CA ALA A 240 -10.41 -22.49 -16.88
C ALA A 240 -9.64 -21.15 -17.06
N GLN A 241 -10.31 -20.01 -16.88
CA GLN A 241 -9.67 -18.69 -16.89
C GLN A 241 -8.80 -18.49 -15.64
N TYR A 242 -9.20 -19.05 -14.49
CA TYR A 242 -8.40 -18.97 -13.25
C TYR A 242 -7.12 -19.81 -13.32
N SER A 243 -7.14 -20.95 -14.01
CA SER A 243 -5.95 -21.82 -14.19
C SER A 243 -4.90 -21.27 -15.17
N LYS A 244 -5.25 -20.26 -15.97
CA LYS A 244 -4.35 -19.64 -16.96
C LYS A 244 -3.53 -18.48 -16.39
N ALA A 245 -3.83 -18.03 -15.17
CA ALA A 245 -3.10 -16.95 -14.54
C ALA A 245 -1.79 -17.47 -13.94
N SER A 246 -0.66 -17.15 -14.58
CA SER A 246 0.66 -17.34 -13.95
C SER A 246 0.78 -16.32 -12.81
N SER A 247 0.38 -16.72 -11.62
CA SER A 247 0.47 -15.85 -10.44
C SER A 247 0.99 -16.62 -9.23
N VAL A 248 1.02 -15.94 -8.08
CA VAL A 248 1.44 -16.51 -6.81
C VAL A 248 0.35 -17.40 -6.25
N GLU A 249 0.73 -18.57 -5.72
CA GLU A 249 -0.18 -19.42 -4.96
C GLU A 249 -0.65 -18.70 -3.70
N PRO A 250 -1.96 -18.68 -3.41
CA PRO A 250 -2.49 -18.01 -2.24
C PRO A 250 -2.01 -18.69 -0.95
N ARG A 251 -1.65 -17.87 0.04
CA ARG A 251 -1.41 -18.32 1.42
C ARG A 251 -2.66 -18.16 2.26
N SER A 252 -2.71 -18.84 3.41
CA SER A 252 -3.82 -18.69 4.34
C SER A 252 -3.99 -17.24 4.80
N ALA A 253 -5.23 -16.73 4.77
CA ALA A 253 -5.57 -15.40 5.26
C ALA A 253 -5.21 -15.15 6.74
N ARG A 254 -4.94 -16.22 7.51
CA ARG A 254 -4.46 -16.13 8.89
C ARG A 254 -3.06 -15.50 9.00
N LEU A 255 -2.27 -15.55 7.92
CA LEU A 255 -0.92 -14.99 7.85
C LEU A 255 -0.91 -13.54 7.33
N ILE A 256 -2.07 -12.93 7.08
CA ILE A 256 -2.13 -11.59 6.46
C ILE A 256 -1.32 -10.57 7.24
N THR A 257 -1.38 -10.59 8.58
CA THR A 257 -0.59 -9.67 9.39
C THR A 257 0.91 -9.82 9.12
N GLU A 258 1.44 -11.04 9.02
CA GLU A 258 2.86 -11.24 8.67
C GLU A 258 3.16 -10.94 7.20
N LEU A 259 2.24 -11.23 6.28
CA LEU A 259 2.44 -11.03 4.84
C LEU A 259 2.46 -9.55 4.45
N THR A 260 1.66 -8.71 5.12
CA THR A 260 1.54 -7.28 4.80
C THR A 260 2.24 -6.37 5.81
N MET A 261 2.93 -6.90 6.83
CA MET A 261 3.58 -6.10 7.88
C MET A 261 4.63 -5.10 7.38
N ASN A 262 5.19 -5.35 6.19
CA ASN A 262 6.21 -4.51 5.56
C ASN A 262 5.66 -3.72 4.36
N ALA A 263 4.34 -3.72 4.14
CA ALA A 263 3.74 -2.99 3.03
C ALA A 263 4.04 -1.47 3.12
N GLY A 264 4.29 -0.85 1.98
CA GLY A 264 4.75 0.52 1.85
C GLY A 264 6.27 0.65 1.71
N VAL A 265 6.76 1.88 1.81
CA VAL A 265 8.19 2.19 1.68
C VAL A 265 8.97 1.64 2.88
N PHE A 266 10.15 1.06 2.63
CA PHE A 266 11.04 0.58 3.68
C PHE A 266 11.47 1.70 4.62
N GLY A 267 11.40 1.41 5.92
CA GLY A 267 11.83 2.33 6.97
C GLY A 267 10.77 3.32 7.41
N ASP A 268 9.58 3.32 6.81
CA ASP A 268 8.48 4.16 7.27
C ASP A 268 8.06 3.83 8.70
N PRO A 269 7.62 4.86 9.49
CA PRO A 269 7.03 4.63 10.79
C PRO A 269 5.79 3.74 10.64
N ARG A 270 5.95 2.47 11.02
CA ARG A 270 4.91 1.47 10.94
C ARG A 270 3.72 1.90 11.79
N PHE A 271 2.51 1.87 11.21
CA PHE A 271 1.28 1.82 11.98
C PHE A 271 1.19 0.44 12.65
N VAL A 272 1.92 0.27 13.75
CA VAL A 272 1.67 -0.85 14.66
C VAL A 272 0.44 -0.44 15.47
N PRO A 273 -0.67 -1.19 15.43
CA PRO A 273 -1.80 -0.89 16.32
C PRO A 273 -1.26 -0.81 17.74
N PHE A 274 -1.65 0.23 18.47
CA PHE A 274 -1.17 0.57 19.82
C PHE A 274 -1.15 -0.64 20.79
N ILE A 275 -2.01 -1.63 20.52
CA ILE A 275 -2.09 -2.93 21.21
C ILE A 275 -0.77 -3.72 21.19
N PHE A 276 0.03 -3.64 20.12
CA PHE A 276 1.31 -4.36 20.06
C PHE A 276 2.33 -3.74 21.01
N TRP A 277 2.36 -2.41 21.12
CA TRP A 277 3.19 -1.72 22.11
C TRP A 277 2.73 -1.97 23.54
N ILE A 278 1.42 -2.07 23.80
CA ILE A 278 0.91 -2.48 25.11
C ILE A 278 1.40 -3.89 25.47
N ARG A 279 1.34 -4.86 24.55
CA ARG A 279 1.83 -6.23 24.80
C ARG A 279 3.34 -6.29 25.06
N VAL A 280 4.13 -5.50 24.33
CA VAL A 280 5.58 -5.41 24.54
C VAL A 280 5.90 -4.71 25.87
N LEU A 281 5.24 -3.60 26.18
CA LEU A 281 5.42 -2.86 27.45
C LEU A 281 4.97 -3.69 28.65
N PHE A 282 3.86 -4.43 28.56
CA PHE A 282 3.42 -5.35 29.61
C PHE A 282 4.40 -6.50 29.83
N ARG A 283 5.00 -7.05 28.76
CA ARG A 283 5.98 -8.13 28.87
C ARG A 283 7.30 -7.63 29.47
N ILE A 284 7.72 -6.41 29.16
CA ILE A 284 8.92 -5.79 29.75
C ILE A 284 8.68 -5.42 31.22
N HIS A 285 7.53 -4.83 31.56
CA HIS A 285 7.20 -4.49 32.96
C HIS A 285 7.04 -5.73 33.85
N LEU A 286 6.46 -6.83 33.35
CA LEU A 286 6.39 -8.07 34.13
C LEU A 286 7.78 -8.66 34.43
N VAL A 287 8.72 -8.58 33.48
CA VAL A 287 10.09 -9.09 33.67
C VAL A 287 10.87 -8.23 34.66
N VAL A 288 10.70 -6.90 34.63
CA VAL A 288 11.36 -5.98 35.58
C VAL A 288 10.82 -6.15 37.00
N PHE A 289 9.50 -6.39 37.16
CA PHE A 289 8.93 -6.68 38.48
C PHE A 289 9.39 -8.03 39.04
N TYR A 290 9.54 -9.06 38.19
CA TYR A 290 9.97 -10.38 38.65
C TYR A 290 11.46 -10.44 39.05
N GLN A 291 12.33 -9.60 38.47
CA GLN A 291 13.74 -9.54 38.86
C GLN A 291 14.00 -8.72 40.13
N ASN A 292 13.11 -7.79 40.50
CA ASN A 292 13.31 -6.93 41.67
C ASN A 292 12.74 -7.52 42.99
N GLU A 293 12.06 -8.66 42.98
CA GLU A 293 11.57 -9.32 44.21
C GLU A 293 12.49 -10.43 44.75
N ILE A 294 13.69 -10.63 44.19
CA ILE A 294 14.69 -11.56 44.75
C ILE A 294 15.82 -10.75 45.40
N PHE A 295 15.50 -10.01 46.45
CA PHE A 295 16.46 -9.65 47.49
C PHE A 295 15.86 -9.98 48.85
N LYS A 296 16.52 -10.91 49.54
CA LYS A 296 16.19 -11.37 50.89
C LYS A 296 16.30 -10.19 51.86
N ASP A 297 15.29 -10.03 52.71
CA ASP A 297 15.53 -9.57 54.07
C ASP A 297 14.70 -10.38 55.07
N ASN A 298 15.41 -10.91 56.05
CA ASN A 298 14.86 -11.61 57.21
C ASN A 298 14.26 -10.57 58.18
N ASN A 299 12.98 -10.77 58.56
CA ASN A 299 12.33 -10.43 59.83
C ASN A 299 10.99 -9.69 59.69
N GLY A 300 9.91 -10.35 60.14
CA GLY A 300 8.64 -9.73 60.55
C GLY A 300 7.44 -9.98 59.61
N PRO A 301 6.21 -10.14 60.14
CA PRO A 301 5.03 -10.40 59.32
C PRO A 301 4.49 -9.09 58.72
N MET A 302 4.40 -9.02 57.38
CA MET A 302 3.73 -7.91 56.69
C MET A 302 2.25 -8.23 56.45
N ASN A 303 1.38 -7.33 56.91
CA ASN A 303 -0.04 -7.27 56.54
C ASN A 303 -0.19 -6.81 55.09
N PHE A 304 -0.90 -7.58 54.27
CA PHE A 304 -1.28 -7.19 52.91
C PHE A 304 -2.46 -6.21 52.95
N ILE A 305 -2.23 -4.95 52.56
CA ILE A 305 -3.28 -4.05 52.07
C ILE A 305 -3.08 -3.92 50.56
N GLY A 306 -3.64 -4.84 49.79
CA GLY A 306 -3.59 -4.80 48.33
C GLY A 306 -4.57 -3.79 47.76
N ARG A 307 -4.09 -2.78 47.04
CA ARG A 307 -4.91 -2.03 46.07
C ARG A 307 -4.90 -2.77 44.73
N SER A 308 -6.09 -2.88 44.11
CA SER A 308 -6.27 -3.56 42.82
C SER A 308 -5.37 -2.95 41.72
N PRO A 309 -4.65 -3.76 40.92
CA PRO A 309 -3.77 -3.31 39.83
C PRO A 309 -4.46 -2.39 38.80
N CYS A 310 -5.78 -2.52 38.63
CA CYS A 310 -6.56 -1.67 37.72
C CYS A 310 -6.56 -0.19 38.11
N ILE A 311 -6.48 0.13 39.41
CA ILE A 311 -6.59 1.52 39.88
C ILE A 311 -5.28 2.29 39.66
N MET A 312 -4.13 1.62 39.81
CA MET A 312 -2.81 2.25 39.58
C MET A 312 -2.55 2.55 38.09
N ALA A 313 -3.00 1.66 37.20
CA ALA A 313 -2.87 1.85 35.75
C ALA A 313 -3.64 3.08 35.25
N HIS A 314 -4.80 3.38 35.85
CA HIS A 314 -5.63 4.51 35.45
C HIS A 314 -5.06 5.87 35.90
N GLU A 315 -4.37 5.94 37.05
CA GLU A 315 -3.73 7.17 37.51
C GLU A 315 -2.43 7.49 36.76
N GLU A 316 -1.63 6.48 36.40
CA GLU A 316 -0.43 6.64 35.56
C GLU A 316 -0.78 7.08 34.14
N LEU A 317 -1.85 6.54 33.55
CA LEU A 317 -2.33 6.94 32.23
C LEU A 317 -2.77 8.41 32.18
N LYS A 318 -3.43 8.90 33.25
CA LYS A 318 -3.82 10.31 33.38
C LYS A 318 -2.62 11.24 33.42
N ARG A 319 -1.54 10.86 34.10
CA ARG A 319 -0.28 11.64 34.19
C ARG A 319 0.48 11.69 32.86
N TYR A 320 0.43 10.62 32.08
CA TYR A 320 1.11 10.56 30.78
C TYR A 320 0.41 11.43 29.72
N ILE A 321 -0.93 11.49 29.76
CA ILE A 321 -1.73 12.34 28.86
C ILE A 321 -1.48 13.83 29.17
N THR A 322 -1.46 14.24 30.45
CA THR A 322 -1.26 15.65 30.83
C THR A 322 0.14 16.20 30.48
N ARG A 323 1.17 15.35 30.36
CA ARG A 323 2.52 15.79 29.97
C ARG A 323 2.68 16.07 28.47
N ARG A 324 1.82 15.51 27.62
CA ARG A 324 1.92 15.71 26.15
C ARG A 324 1.41 17.08 25.71
N ASP A 325 0.47 17.67 26.43
CA ASP A 325 -0.09 18.99 26.12
C ASP A 325 0.82 20.17 26.51
N ILE A 326 1.95 19.90 27.18
CA ILE A 326 2.88 20.94 27.68
C ILE A 326 4.15 21.06 26.80
N LEU A 327 4.37 20.19 25.82
CA LEU A 327 5.61 20.15 24.99
C LEU A 327 5.46 20.71 23.57
N SER A 328 4.65 21.77 23.38
CA SER A 328 4.53 22.47 22.10
C SER A 328 5.25 23.83 22.04
N ASN A 329 6.13 24.15 22.99
CA ASN A 329 6.94 25.37 22.94
C ASN A 329 8.31 25.19 23.62
N SER A 330 9.33 24.84 22.83
CA SER A 330 10.71 25.28 23.07
C SER A 330 11.58 24.95 21.85
N GLU A 331 11.90 25.97 21.06
CA GLU A 331 13.06 25.97 20.16
C GLU A 331 14.35 25.89 21.00
N GLY A 332 15.33 25.12 20.53
CA GLY A 332 16.63 24.99 21.21
C GLY A 332 17.66 24.28 20.33
N GLU A 333 18.71 25.03 19.97
CA GLU A 333 19.82 24.71 19.09
C GLU A 333 20.53 23.36 19.35
N CYS A 334 20.87 22.64 18.29
CA CYS A 334 21.88 21.57 18.33
C CYS A 334 23.19 22.06 17.72
N ARG A 335 24.18 22.39 18.57
CA ARG A 335 25.59 22.55 18.19
C ARG A 335 26.29 21.19 18.10
N ALA A 336 27.22 21.12 17.16
CA ALA A 336 28.06 19.98 16.84
C ALA A 336 28.98 19.54 18.00
N SER A 337 29.16 18.23 18.13
CA SER A 337 30.27 17.62 18.88
C SER A 337 30.95 16.56 18.02
N GLN A 338 32.26 16.74 17.82
CA GLN A 338 33.18 15.84 17.13
C GLN A 338 33.37 14.53 17.89
N LEU A 339 33.50 13.43 17.15
CA LEU A 339 34.07 12.15 17.59
C LEU A 339 34.94 11.54 16.46
N PRO A 340 35.88 10.63 16.76
CA PRO A 340 37.24 10.68 16.23
C PRO A 340 37.49 9.86 14.95
N ASN A 341 38.62 10.24 14.32
CA ASN A 341 39.25 9.67 13.13
C ASN A 341 39.25 8.13 13.05
N HIS A 342 38.57 7.59 12.04
CA HIS A 342 38.92 6.29 11.46
C HIS A 342 39.34 6.48 9.99
N ARG A 343 40.61 6.15 9.72
CA ARG A 343 41.20 6.05 8.38
C ARG A 343 40.51 4.94 7.59
N TRP A 344 39.96 5.27 6.43
CA TRP A 344 39.63 4.30 5.39
C TRP A 344 40.70 4.37 4.30
N ILE A 345 41.34 3.22 4.07
CA ILE A 345 42.28 3.00 2.96
C ILE A 345 41.43 2.83 1.69
N ALA A 346 41.66 3.69 0.70
CA ALA A 346 41.05 3.58 -0.61
C ALA A 346 41.75 2.47 -1.41
N SER A 347 41.00 1.44 -1.82
CA SER A 347 41.43 0.49 -2.84
C SER A 347 40.88 0.93 -4.21
N THR A 348 41.77 1.40 -5.08
CA THR A 348 41.49 1.65 -6.50
C THR A 348 41.41 0.32 -7.27
N PRO A 349 40.45 0.12 -8.18
CA PRO A 349 40.53 -0.97 -9.15
C PRO A 349 41.45 -0.57 -10.32
N THR A 350 42.47 -1.38 -10.56
CA THR A 350 43.32 -1.34 -11.76
C THR A 350 42.58 -1.92 -12.98
N PRO A 351 42.85 -1.41 -14.21
CA PRO A 351 42.24 -1.92 -15.43
C PRO A 351 42.89 -3.23 -15.90
N SER A 352 42.08 -4.17 -16.41
CA SER A 352 42.55 -5.38 -17.09
C SER A 352 42.74 -5.11 -18.59
N PRO A 353 43.79 -5.64 -19.26
CA PRO A 353 44.05 -5.39 -20.66
C PRO A 353 43.20 -6.25 -21.59
N TYR A 354 43.04 -5.72 -22.80
CA TYR A 354 42.65 -6.41 -24.03
C TYR A 354 43.52 -7.65 -24.29
N ASP A 355 42.91 -8.71 -24.81
CA ASP A 355 43.54 -9.58 -25.80
C ASP A 355 42.53 -9.88 -26.92
N GLY A 356 43.00 -9.75 -28.15
CA GLY A 356 42.26 -10.03 -29.37
C GLY A 356 42.38 -11.48 -29.82
N GLY A 357 41.39 -11.89 -30.61
CA GLY A 357 41.29 -13.16 -31.32
C GLY A 357 40.00 -13.19 -32.10
#